data_AF-A0A9E7KIV8-F1
#
_entry.id   AF-A0A9E7KIV8-F1
#
_cell.length_a   1.000
_cell.length_b   1.000
_cell.length_c   1.000
_cell.angle_alpha   90.00
_cell.angle_beta   90.00
_cell.angle_gamma   90.00
#
_symmetry.space_group_name_H-M   'P 1'
#
loop_
_entity.id
_entity.type
_entity.pdbx_description
1 polymer ?
#
loop_
_entity_poly.entity_id
_entity_poly.type
_entity_poly.pdbx_seq_one_letter_code
_entity_poly.pdbx_strand_id
1 'polypeptide(L)'
;MNINSWEMMIPLAFFAGTGVRVANELGAGNGKGARFATIVSVATSTAVGLVFWSLIIGFHDKIALIFSTSQVIQEAVNRLCILLSFSILLNSVQPVLSGVAVGSGWQALVAYVNIGTYYIIGIPCGLILGWIFEFGVQN
;
A
#
# COMPACT_ATOMS: atom_id res chain seq x y z
N MET A 1 16.25 13.57 0.06
CA MET A 1 15.22 12.66 0.60
C MET A 1 14.13 12.56 -0.46
N ASN A 2 13.86 11.36 -0.99
CA ASN A 2 12.84 11.18 -2.05
C ASN A 2 11.43 11.11 -1.45
N ILE A 3 10.43 11.56 -2.21
CA ILE A 3 8.99 11.48 -1.87
C ILE A 3 8.55 10.08 -1.43
N ASN A 4 9.12 9.05 -2.04
CA ASN A 4 8.86 7.65 -1.72
C ASN A 4 9.25 7.30 -0.26
N SER A 5 10.33 7.90 0.27
CA SER A 5 10.74 7.70 1.68
C SER A 5 9.76 8.35 2.67
N TRP A 6 9.14 9.46 2.30
CA TRP A 6 8.12 10.12 3.14
C TRP A 6 6.80 9.35 3.12
N GLU A 7 6.40 8.87 1.94
CA GLU A 7 5.21 8.03 1.79
C GLU A 7 5.33 6.75 2.64
N MET A 8 6.48 6.07 2.62
CA MET A 8 6.70 4.83 3.38
C MET A 8 6.62 5.00 4.90
N MET A 9 6.74 6.20 5.46
CA MET A 9 6.75 6.38 6.91
C MET A 9 5.39 6.09 7.55
N ILE A 10 4.29 6.43 6.87
CA ILE A 10 2.93 6.20 7.39
C ILE A 10 2.62 4.69 7.44
N PRO A 11 2.77 3.93 6.34
CA PRO A 11 2.72 2.47 6.34
C PRO A 11 3.59 1.80 7.41
N LEU A 12 4.83 2.25 7.55
CA LEU A 12 5.80 1.67 8.48
C LEU A 12 5.39 1.88 9.95
N ALA A 13 4.82 3.04 10.26
CA ALA A 13 4.28 3.32 11.59
C ALA A 13 3.15 2.35 11.96
N PHE A 14 2.21 2.11 11.05
CA PHE A 14 1.13 1.13 11.27
C PHE A 14 1.65 -0.31 11.38
N PHE A 15 2.64 -0.68 10.56
CA PHE A 15 3.32 -1.98 10.64
C PHE A 15 3.91 -2.20 12.03
N ALA A 16 4.71 -1.26 12.52
CA ALA A 16 5.39 -1.38 13.80
C ALA A 16 4.39 -1.38 14.97
N GLY A 17 3.45 -0.44 15.00
CA GLY A 17 2.46 -0.31 16.07
C GLY A 17 1.56 -1.56 16.18
N THR A 18 1.11 -2.09 15.04
CA THR A 18 0.27 -3.28 15.02
C THR A 18 1.06 -4.53 15.44
N GLY A 19 2.30 -4.66 14.97
CA GLY A 19 3.16 -5.79 15.33
C GLY A 19 3.42 -5.88 16.84
N VAL A 20 3.76 -4.76 17.47
CA VAL A 20 3.98 -4.71 18.93
C VAL A 20 2.70 -5.05 19.71
N ARG A 21 1.55 -4.49 19.30
CA ARG A 21 0.27 -4.76 19.98
C ARG A 21 -0.15 -6.22 19.89
N VAL A 22 -0.05 -6.81 18.70
CA VAL A 22 -0.39 -8.23 18.49
C VAL A 22 0.58 -9.14 19.24
N ALA A 23 1.88 -8.87 19.20
CA ALA A 23 2.89 -9.62 19.93
C ALA A 23 2.65 -9.60 21.45
N ASN A 24 2.29 -8.44 22.01
CA ASN A 24 2.04 -8.31 23.44
C ASN A 24 0.78 -9.07 23.90
N GLU A 25 -0.30 -9.02 23.12
CA GLU A 25 -1.53 -9.77 23.43
C GLU A 25 -1.32 -11.30 23.31
N LEU A 26 -0.57 -11.75 22.28
CA LEU A 26 -0.21 -13.16 22.14
C LEU A 26 0.74 -13.64 23.24
N GLY A 27 1.74 -12.82 23.61
CA GLY A 27 2.66 -13.12 24.71
C GLY A 27 1.96 -13.21 26.08
N ALA A 28 0.86 -12.49 26.27
CA ALA A 28 -0.01 -12.59 27.44
C ALA A 28 -1.01 -13.78 27.38
N GLY A 29 -0.97 -14.61 26.32
CA GLY A 29 -1.91 -15.71 26.12
C GLY A 29 -3.32 -15.27 25.68
N ASN A 30 -3.50 -14.00 25.31
CA ASN A 30 -4.79 -13.42 24.94
C ASN A 30 -5.02 -13.41 23.42
N GLY A 31 -5.36 -14.58 22.85
CA GLY A 31 -5.65 -14.69 21.42
C GLY A 31 -6.85 -13.84 20.95
N LYS A 32 -7.83 -13.58 21.83
CA LYS A 32 -8.97 -12.69 21.52
C LYS A 32 -8.52 -11.24 21.39
N GLY A 33 -7.64 -10.80 22.30
CA GLY A 33 -7.03 -9.47 22.26
C GLY A 33 -6.18 -9.25 21.01
N ALA A 34 -5.38 -10.26 20.62
CA ALA A 34 -4.61 -10.22 19.38
C ALA A 34 -5.50 -10.07 18.15
N ARG A 35 -6.58 -10.85 18.05
CA ARG A 35 -7.56 -10.73 16.96
C ARG A 35 -8.24 -9.36 16.93
N PHE A 36 -8.62 -8.83 18.09
CA PHE A 36 -9.21 -7.50 18.18
C PHE A 36 -8.24 -6.41 17.72
N ALA A 37 -6.98 -6.48 18.16
CA ALA A 37 -5.93 -5.57 17.72
C ALA A 37 -5.74 -5.60 16.19
N THR A 38 -5.71 -6.79 15.59
CA THR A 38 -5.66 -6.94 14.12
C THR A 38 -6.84 -6.26 13.43
N ILE A 39 -8.07 -6.50 13.90
CA ILE A 39 -9.28 -5.93 13.27
C ILE A 39 -9.26 -4.39 13.35
N VAL A 40 -8.94 -3.84 14.53
CA VAL A 40 -8.90 -2.39 14.73
C VAL A 40 -7.81 -1.75 13.87
N SER A 41 -6.61 -2.33 13.83
CA SER A 41 -5.52 -1.82 13.00
C SER A 41 -5.85 -1.83 11.50
N VAL A 42 -6.43 -2.93 11.00
CA VAL A 42 -6.82 -3.04 9.58
C VAL A 42 -7.94 -2.06 9.25
N ALA A 43 -8.97 -1.96 10.10
CA ALA A 43 -10.08 -1.02 9.90
C ALA A 43 -9.59 0.44 9.89
N THR A 44 -8.72 0.81 10.83
CA THR A 44 -8.17 2.17 10.94
C THR A 44 -7.31 2.51 9.72
N SER A 45 -6.42 1.60 9.31
CA SER A 45 -5.55 1.84 8.14
C SER A 45 -6.35 1.91 6.85
N THR A 46 -7.37 1.07 6.70
CA THR A 46 -8.28 1.12 5.54
C THR A 46 -9.06 2.42 5.51
N ALA A 47 -9.55 2.91 6.66
CA ALA A 47 -10.23 4.20 6.74
C ALA A 47 -9.32 5.36 6.34
N VAL A 48 -8.06 5.37 6.80
CA VAL A 48 -7.05 6.35 6.39
C VAL A 48 -6.76 6.24 4.89
N GLY A 49 -6.60 5.02 4.37
CA GLY A 49 -6.41 4.75 2.94
C GLY A 49 -7.56 5.28 2.08
N LEU A 50 -8.81 5.09 2.52
CA LEU A 50 -10.01 5.61 1.84
C LEU A 50 -10.05 7.15 1.82
N VAL A 51 -9.60 7.80 2.91
CA VAL A 51 -9.49 9.26 2.95
C VAL A 51 -8.48 9.75 1.91
N PHE A 52 -7.26 9.19 1.88
CA PHE A 52 -6.24 9.58 0.89
C PHE A 52 -6.67 9.26 -0.54
N TRP A 53 -7.29 8.10 -0.77
CA TRP A 53 -7.86 7.71 -2.06
C TRP A 53 -8.89 8.75 -2.55
N SER A 54 -9.83 9.13 -1.68
CA SER A 54 -10.86 10.12 -1.99
C SER A 54 -10.26 11.51 -2.28
N LEU A 55 -9.24 11.91 -1.51
CA LEU A 55 -8.54 13.19 -1.72
C LEU A 55 -7.81 13.21 -3.08
N ILE A 56 -7.11 12.14 -3.44
CA ILE A 56 -6.35 12.10 -4.69
C ILE A 56 -7.29 12.10 -5.89
N ILE A 57 -8.39 11.35 -5.84
CA ILE A 57 -9.41 11.39 -6.91
C ILE A 57 -10.09 12.77 -6.97
N GLY A 58 -10.43 13.37 -5.82
CA GLY A 58 -11.11 14.65 -5.78
C GLY A 58 -10.24 15.85 -6.18
N PHE A 59 -8.91 15.74 -6.00
CA PHE A 59 -7.96 16.82 -6.26
C PHE A 59 -6.95 16.50 -7.37
N HIS A 60 -7.21 15.49 -8.21
CA HIS A 60 -6.27 15.03 -9.24
C HIS A 60 -5.80 16.17 -10.18
N ASP A 61 -6.70 17.09 -10.56
CA ASP A 61 -6.38 18.24 -11.42
C ASP A 61 -5.37 19.19 -10.76
N LYS A 62 -5.52 19.41 -9.45
CA LYS A 62 -4.61 20.28 -8.69
C LYS A 62 -3.28 19.61 -8.40
N ILE A 63 -3.29 18.29 -8.20
CA ILE A 63 -2.06 17.51 -8.02
C ILE A 63 -1.23 17.55 -9.30
N ALA A 64 -1.85 17.40 -10.48
CA ALA A 64 -1.17 17.51 -11.77
C ALA A 64 -0.45 18.84 -11.96
N LEU A 65 -1.07 19.95 -11.52
CA LEU A 65 -0.49 21.29 -11.57
C LEU A 65 0.75 21.47 -10.68
N ILE A 66 0.90 20.69 -9.61
CA ILE A 66 2.08 20.76 -8.72
C ILE A 66 3.31 20.15 -9.40
N PHE A 67 3.11 19.15 -10.26
CA PHE A 67 4.21 18.44 -10.92
C PHE A 67 4.66 19.10 -12.24
N SER A 68 3.75 19.68 -13.02
CA SER A 68 4.11 20.34 -14.27
C SER A 68 3.06 21.33 -14.80
N THR A 69 3.52 22.36 -15.50
CA THR A 69 2.69 23.34 -16.21
C THR A 69 2.38 22.93 -17.66
N SER A 70 3.03 21.88 -18.18
CA SER A 70 2.80 21.38 -19.55
C SER A 70 1.51 20.57 -19.62
N GLN A 71 0.63 20.87 -20.58
CA GLN A 71 -0.65 20.17 -20.78
C GLN A 71 -0.45 18.66 -21.01
N VAL A 72 0.58 18.27 -21.78
CA VAL A 72 0.89 16.85 -22.04
C VAL A 72 1.23 16.11 -20.75
N ILE A 73 1.99 16.75 -19.86
CA ILE A 73 2.39 16.14 -18.59
C ILE A 73 1.20 16.10 -17.62
N GLN A 74 0.35 17.11 -17.61
CA GLN A 74 -0.84 17.13 -16.76
C GLN A 74 -1.83 16.02 -17.11
N GLU A 75 -2.04 15.78 -18.41
CA GLU A 75 -2.97 14.74 -18.87
C GLU A 75 -2.45 13.33 -18.55
N ALA A 76 -1.14 13.11 -18.71
CA ALA A 76 -0.48 11.88 -18.29
C ALA A 76 -0.54 11.68 -16.77
N VAL A 77 -0.26 12.73 -15.98
CA VAL A 77 -0.34 12.68 -14.51
C VAL A 77 -1.78 12.43 -14.06
N ASN A 78 -2.80 12.98 -14.72
CA ASN A 78 -4.19 12.72 -14.39
C ASN A 78 -4.55 11.23 -14.55
N ARG A 79 -4.20 10.62 -15.69
CA ARG A 79 -4.37 9.17 -15.91
C ARG A 79 -3.65 8.33 -14.85
N LEU A 80 -2.42 8.72 -14.50
CA LEU A 80 -1.63 8.03 -13.48
C LEU A 80 -2.14 8.27 -12.06
N CYS A 81 -2.78 9.41 -11.76
CA CYS A 81 -3.35 9.72 -10.45
C CYS A 81 -4.46 8.74 -10.07
N ILE A 82 -5.26 8.31 -11.05
CA ILE A 82 -6.27 7.27 -10.81
C ILE A 82 -5.58 5.98 -10.38
N LEU A 83 -4.57 5.51 -11.13
CA LEU A 83 -3.83 4.30 -10.79
C LEU A 83 -3.13 4.43 -9.42
N LEU A 84 -2.50 5.58 -9.17
CA LEU A 84 -1.84 5.92 -7.91
C LEU A 84 -2.82 5.88 -6.73
N SER A 85 -4.03 6.42 -6.87
CA SER A 85 -5.03 6.40 -5.81
C SER A 85 -5.35 4.97 -5.39
N PHE A 86 -5.60 4.06 -6.34
CA PHE A 86 -5.85 2.65 -6.06
C PHE A 86 -4.61 1.97 -5.45
N SER A 87 -3.41 2.28 -5.93
CA SER A 87 -2.17 1.78 -5.33
C SER A 87 -2.05 2.17 -3.86
N ILE A 88 -2.34 3.43 -3.51
CA ILE A 88 -2.31 3.91 -2.11
C ILE A 88 -3.36 3.20 -1.25
N LEU A 89 -4.56 3.00 -1.78
CA LEU A 89 -5.61 2.26 -1.07
C LEU A 89 -5.16 0.83 -0.75
N LEU A 90 -4.60 0.11 -1.72
CA LEU A 90 -4.11 -1.26 -1.53
C LEU A 90 -2.89 -1.31 -0.61
N ASN A 91 -1.95 -0.37 -0.78
CA ASN A 91 -0.76 -0.24 0.07
C ASN A 91 -1.09 0.18 1.51
N SER A 92 -2.28 0.70 1.79
CA SER A 92 -2.69 0.98 3.17
C SER A 92 -2.89 -0.29 4.00
N VAL A 93 -3.22 -1.42 3.37
CA VAL A 93 -3.59 -2.66 4.08
C VAL A 93 -2.40 -3.61 4.24
N GLN A 94 -1.60 -3.77 3.19
CA GLN A 94 -0.48 -4.73 3.14
C GLN A 94 0.54 -4.60 4.30
N PRO A 95 1.02 -3.40 4.67
CA PRO A 95 1.96 -3.21 5.79
C PRO A 95 1.34 -3.58 7.12
N VAL A 96 0.04 -3.32 7.33
CA VAL A 96 -0.64 -3.67 8.58
C VAL A 96 -0.73 -5.18 8.73
N LEU A 97 -1.13 -5.88 7.67
CA LEU A 97 -1.17 -7.34 7.66
C LEU A 97 0.21 -7.95 7.86
N SER A 98 1.23 -7.36 7.25
CA SER A 98 2.63 -7.77 7.47
C SER A 98 3.05 -7.55 8.92
N GLY A 99 2.63 -6.45 9.54
CA GLY A 99 2.88 -6.15 10.96
C GLY A 99 2.23 -7.17 11.88
N VAL A 100 0.97 -7.55 11.61
CA VAL A 100 0.27 -8.62 12.35
C VAL A 100 1.01 -9.95 12.23
N ALA A 101 1.44 -10.32 11.01
CA ALA A 101 2.16 -11.57 10.78
C ALA A 101 3.49 -11.60 11.50
N VAL A 102 4.25 -10.50 11.48
CA VAL A 102 5.51 -10.37 12.22
C VAL A 102 5.27 -10.43 13.73
N GLY A 103 4.25 -9.71 14.24
CA GLY A 103 3.86 -9.76 15.65
C GLY A 103 3.36 -11.14 16.11
N SER A 104 2.90 -11.98 15.18
CA SER A 104 2.46 -13.36 15.43
C SER A 104 3.55 -14.41 15.19
N GLY A 105 4.76 -14.00 14.79
CA GLY A 105 5.88 -14.91 14.48
C GLY A 105 5.80 -15.58 13.10
N TRP A 106 4.87 -15.20 12.23
CA TRP A 106 4.64 -15.79 10.90
C TRP A 106 5.40 -15.09 9.77
N GLN A 107 6.38 -14.27 10.11
CA GLN A 107 7.16 -13.46 9.16
C GLN A 107 7.79 -14.26 8.02
N ALA A 108 8.28 -15.48 8.29
CA ALA A 108 8.90 -16.32 7.26
C ALA A 108 7.88 -16.76 6.19
N LEU A 109 6.71 -17.23 6.61
CA LEU A 109 5.65 -17.66 5.69
C LEU A 109 5.18 -16.48 4.83
N VAL A 110 4.94 -15.33 5.45
CA VAL A 110 4.50 -14.12 4.72
C VAL A 110 5.58 -13.61 3.77
N ALA A 111 6.86 -13.69 4.14
CA ALA A 111 7.97 -13.33 3.25
C ALA A 111 8.03 -14.23 2.01
N TYR A 112 7.88 -15.55 2.16
CA TYR A 112 7.83 -16.48 1.02
C TYR A 112 6.65 -16.19 0.09
N VAL A 113 5.46 -15.97 0.66
CA VAL A 113 4.26 -15.62 -0.13
C VAL A 113 4.47 -14.30 -0.86
N ASN A 114 5.03 -13.28 -0.19
CA ASN A 114 5.30 -11.97 -0.77
C ASN A 114 6.25 -12.10 -1.98
N ILE A 115 7.40 -12.77 -1.83
CA ILE A 115 8.33 -13.03 -2.93
C ILE A 115 7.63 -13.78 -4.08
N GLY A 116 6.87 -14.83 -3.77
CA GLY A 116 6.10 -15.56 -4.79
C GLY A 116 5.16 -14.63 -5.57
N THR A 117 4.38 -13.80 -4.87
CA THR A 117 3.43 -12.90 -5.52
C THR A 117 4.11 -11.83 -6.38
N TYR A 118 5.19 -11.17 -5.92
CA TYR A 118 5.84 -10.13 -6.71
C TYR A 118 6.58 -10.68 -7.94
N TYR A 119 7.31 -11.78 -7.78
CA TYR A 119 8.18 -12.29 -8.84
C TYR A 119 7.47 -13.26 -9.79
N ILE A 120 6.58 -14.12 -9.29
CA ILE A 120 5.91 -15.14 -10.12
C ILE A 120 4.63 -14.58 -10.73
N ILE A 121 3.94 -13.65 -10.06
CA ILE A 121 2.68 -13.09 -10.56
C ILE A 121 2.91 -11.67 -11.08
N GLY A 122 3.55 -10.81 -10.28
CA GLY A 122 3.75 -9.40 -10.61
C GLY A 122 4.58 -9.19 -11.88
N ILE A 123 5.73 -9.86 -12.01
CA ILE A 123 6.58 -9.72 -13.20
C ILE A 123 5.88 -10.21 -14.48
N PRO A 124 5.29 -11.43 -14.54
CA PRO A 124 4.57 -11.86 -15.74
C PRO A 124 3.37 -10.99 -16.07
N CYS A 125 2.58 -10.56 -15.08
CA CYS A 125 1.48 -9.63 -15.32
C CYS A 125 1.98 -8.28 -15.87
N GLY A 126 3.08 -7.75 -15.33
CA GLY A 126 3.71 -6.53 -15.83
C GLY A 126 4.20 -6.65 -17.27
N LEU A 127 4.83 -7.78 -17.62
CA LEU A 127 5.27 -8.06 -19.00
C LEU A 127 4.07 -8.17 -19.96
N ILE A 128 3.01 -8.87 -19.56
CA ILE A 128 1.79 -9.00 -20.37
C ILE A 128 1.13 -7.64 -20.57
N LEU A 129 0.96 -6.85 -19.51
CA LEU A 129 0.34 -5.52 -19.59
C LEU A 129 1.18 -4.54 -20.42
N GLY A 130 2.51 -4.62 -20.31
CA GLY A 130 3.43 -3.74 -21.05
C GLY A 130 3.58 -4.10 -22.53
N TRP A 131 3.67 -5.39 -22.87
CA TRP A 131 3.96 -5.83 -24.24
C TRP A 131 2.73 -6.26 -25.05
N ILE A 132 1.74 -6.90 -24.43
CA ILE A 132 0.56 -7.41 -25.15
C ILE A 132 -0.53 -6.35 -25.22
N PHE A 133 -0.75 -5.62 -24.13
CA PHE A 133 -1.78 -4.59 -24.05
C PHE A 133 -1.29 -3.18 -24.39
N GLU A 134 -0.01 -3.03 -24.76
CA GLU A 134 0.64 -1.75 -25.10
C GLU A 134 0.42 -0.62 -24.07
N PHE A 135 0.12 -0.95 -22.80
CA PHE A 135 0.08 0.02 -21.69
C PHE A 135 1.49 0.42 -21.21
N GLY A 136 2.51 0.12 -22.01
CA GLY A 136 3.90 0.55 -21.80
C GLY A 136 4.06 2.07 -21.93
N VAL A 137 5.29 2.54 -21.73
CA VAL A 137 5.65 3.97 -21.71
C VAL A 137 5.02 4.69 -22.91
N GLN A 138 4.05 5.56 -22.63
CA GLN A 138 3.51 6.50 -23.62
C GLN A 138 4.65 7.44 -23.99
N ASN A 139 5.22 7.23 -25.18
CA ASN A 139 6.13 8.17 -25.83
C ASN A 139 5.36 9.39 -26.33
#